data_AF-C6VWY1-F1
#
_entry.id   AF-C6VWY1-F1
#
_cell.length_a   1.000
_cell.length_b   1.000
_cell.length_c   1.000
_cell.angle_alpha   90.00
_cell.angle_beta   90.00
_cell.angle_gamma   90.00
#
_symmetry.space_group_name_H-M   'P 1'
#
loop_
_entity.id
_entity.type
_entity.pdbx_description
1 polymer ?
#
loop_
_entity_poly.entity_id
_entity_poly.type
_entity_poly.pdbx_seq_one_letter_code
_entity_poly.pdbx_strand_id
1 'polypeptide(L)'
;MERKKSMGIHELVTIDPEILSGQPVFSGTRVPIDSLFDHLEAGVSLDDYLDDFPSVTRNQAVALLEAANRLLSSKHIERLYEAVTG
;
A
#
# COMPACT_ATOMS: atom_id res chain seq x y z
N MET A 1 -4.75 26.86 -2.90
CA MET A 1 -4.09 25.54 -2.82
C MET A 1 -5.18 24.52 -2.58
N GLU A 2 -5.61 23.80 -3.61
CA GLU A 2 -6.62 22.76 -3.46
C GLU A 2 -6.09 21.67 -2.54
N ARG A 3 -6.85 21.30 -1.51
CA ARG A 3 -6.53 20.10 -0.72
C ARG A 3 -6.74 18.91 -1.65
N LYS A 4 -5.67 18.25 -2.09
CA LYS A 4 -5.78 16.92 -2.70
C LYS A 4 -6.59 16.05 -1.75
N LYS A 5 -7.74 15.55 -2.20
CA LYS A 5 -8.53 14.57 -1.45
C LYS A 5 -7.62 13.37 -1.18
N SER A 6 -7.29 13.12 0.08
CA SER A 6 -6.51 11.94 0.46
C SER A 6 -7.32 10.70 0.16
N MET A 7 -6.74 9.77 -0.59
CA MET A 7 -7.38 8.50 -0.93
C MET A 7 -7.57 7.66 0.33
N GLY A 8 -8.75 7.05 0.48
CA GLY A 8 -9.02 6.14 1.59
C GLY A 8 -8.27 4.81 1.41
N ILE A 9 -7.92 4.12 2.50
CA ILE A 9 -7.22 2.82 2.40
C ILE A 9 -8.04 1.77 1.62
N HIS A 10 -9.37 1.84 1.69
CA HIS A 10 -10.29 0.98 0.94
C HIS A 10 -10.35 1.29 -0.56
N GLU A 11 -9.92 2.48 -0.98
CA GLU A 11 -9.77 2.84 -2.40
C GLU A 11 -8.40 2.36 -2.93
N LEU A 12 -7.42 2.20 -2.02
CA LEU A 12 -6.03 1.81 -2.32
C LEU A 12 -5.81 0.30 -2.39
N VAL A 13 -6.45 -0.44 -1.50
CA VAL A 13 -6.22 -1.88 -1.30
C VAL A 13 -7.49 -2.65 -1.60
N THR A 14 -7.38 -3.65 -2.47
CA THR A 14 -8.44 -4.62 -2.74
C THR A 14 -8.06 -5.97 -2.15
N ILE A 15 -9.03 -6.62 -1.49
CA ILE A 15 -8.94 -8.00 -1.02
C ILE A 15 -10.15 -8.72 -1.59
N ASP A 16 -9.91 -9.61 -2.55
CA ASP A 16 -10.97 -10.34 -3.26
C ASP A 16 -10.48 -11.79 -3.50
N PRO A 17 -11.20 -12.84 -3.05
CA PRO A 17 -10.82 -14.23 -3.28
C PRO A 17 -10.57 -14.59 -4.76
N GLU A 18 -11.20 -13.88 -5.69
CA GLU A 18 -11.04 -14.07 -7.13
C GLU A 18 -9.78 -13.37 -7.69
N ILE A 19 -9.21 -12.43 -6.93
CA ILE A 19 -8.00 -11.68 -7.29
C ILE A 19 -6.85 -12.16 -6.42
N LEU A 20 -5.88 -12.83 -7.04
CA LEU A 20 -4.67 -13.34 -6.36
C LEU A 20 -4.99 -14.09 -5.04
N SER A 21 -6.06 -14.91 -5.06
CA SER A 21 -6.48 -15.73 -3.93
C SER A 21 -6.75 -14.95 -2.65
N GLY A 22 -7.19 -13.69 -2.75
CA GLY A 22 -7.49 -12.85 -1.59
C GLY A 22 -6.27 -12.24 -0.92
N GLN A 23 -5.08 -12.30 -1.54
CA GLN A 23 -3.95 -11.50 -1.09
C GLN A 23 -4.28 -10.01 -1.25
N PRO A 24 -3.95 -9.14 -0.28
CA PRO A 24 -4.08 -7.70 -0.45
C PRO A 24 -3.26 -7.20 -1.64
N VAL A 25 -3.93 -6.57 -2.60
CA VAL A 25 -3.32 -6.02 -3.81
C VAL A 25 -3.62 -4.53 -3.96
N PHE A 26 -2.80 -3.82 -4.74
CA PHE A 26 -3.16 -2.48 -5.19
C PHE A 26 -4.47 -2.54 -5.98
N SER A 27 -5.44 -1.70 -5.64
CA SER A 27 -6.74 -1.67 -6.31
C SER A 27 -6.60 -1.50 -7.82
N GLY A 28 -7.35 -2.32 -8.56
CA GLY A 28 -7.31 -2.36 -10.03
C GLY A 28 -6.11 -3.14 -10.61
N THR A 29 -5.32 -3.82 -9.77
CA THR A 29 -4.16 -4.61 -10.20
C THR A 29 -4.21 -6.02 -9.62
N ARG A 30 -3.23 -6.85 -9.99
CA ARG A 30 -2.89 -8.11 -9.29
C ARG A 30 -1.54 -8.01 -8.56
N VAL A 31 -1.06 -6.78 -8.33
CA VAL A 31 0.24 -6.53 -7.70
C VAL A 31 0.05 -6.51 -6.19
N PRO A 32 0.71 -7.40 -5.43
CA PRO A 32 0.63 -7.43 -3.98
C PRO A 32 1.06 -6.13 -3.31
N ILE A 33 0.43 -5.81 -2.18
CA ILE A 33 0.84 -4.67 -1.36
C ILE A 33 2.23 -4.87 -0.74
N ASP A 34 2.52 -6.09 -0.28
CA ASP A 34 3.82 -6.45 0.32
C ASP A 34 4.99 -6.24 -0.65
N SER A 35 4.79 -6.47 -1.95
CA SER A 35 5.82 -6.28 -2.97
C SER A 35 6.45 -4.88 -2.95
N LEU A 36 5.68 -3.82 -2.69
CA LEU A 36 6.25 -2.47 -2.56
C LEU A 36 7.26 -2.41 -1.41
N PHE A 37 6.91 -2.98 -0.26
CA PHE A 37 7.77 -2.95 0.92
C PHE A 37 9.01 -3.83 0.72
N ASP A 38 8.85 -5.04 0.20
CA ASP A 38 9.95 -5.95 -0.10
C ASP A 38 11.01 -5.31 -1.02
N HIS A 39 10.56 -4.58 -2.06
CA HIS A 39 11.47 -3.90 -2.98
C HIS A 39 12.19 -2.73 -2.30
N LEU A 40 11.48 -1.91 -1.54
CA LEU A 40 12.08 -0.80 -0.79
C LEU A 40 13.10 -1.30 0.26
N GLU A 41 12.80 -2.42 0.93
CA GLU A 41 13.69 -3.08 1.88
C GLU A 41 14.96 -3.63 1.21
N ALA A 42 14.83 -4.12 -0.02
CA ALA A 42 15.95 -4.54 -0.86
C ALA A 42 16.77 -3.37 -1.42
N GLY A 43 16.37 -2.11 -1.14
CA GLY A 43 17.05 -0.91 -1.62
C GLY A 43 16.68 -0.48 -3.04
N VAL A 44 15.64 -1.09 -3.62
CA VAL A 44 15.07 -0.67 -4.91
C VAL A 44 14.39 0.68 -4.72
N SER A 45 14.64 1.63 -5.63
CA SER A 45 13.98 2.93 -5.54
C SER A 45 12.49 2.83 -5.88
N LEU A 46 11.69 3.80 -5.43
CA LEU A 46 10.27 3.84 -5.82
C LEU A 46 10.11 3.99 -7.34
N ASP A 47 11.03 4.65 -8.01
CA ASP A 47 10.97 4.86 -9.46
C ASP A 47 11.21 3.53 -10.19
N ASP A 48 12.24 2.79 -9.80
CA ASP A 48 12.55 1.46 -10.37
C ASP A 48 11.41 0.46 -10.10
N TYR A 49 10.83 0.48 -8.89
CA TYR A 49 9.66 -0.35 -8.57
C TYR A 49 8.47 -0.05 -9.51
N LEU A 50 8.22 1.23 -9.82
CA LEU A 50 7.12 1.61 -10.71
C LEU A 50 7.39 1.22 -12.16
N ASP A 51 8.66 1.13 -12.57
CA ASP A 51 9.05 0.61 -13.87
C ASP A 51 8.82 -0.91 -13.98
N ASP A 52 9.07 -1.66 -12.89
CA ASP A 52 8.78 -3.10 -12.81
C ASP A 52 7.27 -3.41 -12.70
N PHE A 53 6.50 -2.52 -12.06
CA PHE A 53 5.06 -2.66 -11.84
C PHE A 53 4.25 -1.48 -12.41
N PRO A 54 4.20 -1.29 -13.75
CA PRO A 54 3.59 -0.11 -14.38
C PRO A 54 2.08 0.00 -14.20
N SER A 55 1.40 -1.07 -13.74
CA SER A 55 -0.01 -1.01 -13.36
C SER A 55 -0.25 -0.30 -12.04
N VAL A 56 0.78 -0.16 -11.20
CA VAL A 56 0.72 0.60 -9.95
C VAL A 56 1.06 2.04 -10.26
N THR A 57 0.14 2.97 -9.96
CA THR A 57 0.43 4.38 -10.16
C THR A 57 1.31 4.92 -9.03
N ARG A 58 2.15 5.92 -9.33
CA ARG A 58 2.90 6.65 -8.29
C ARG A 58 1.99 7.20 -7.19
N ASN A 59 0.81 7.71 -7.56
CA ASN A 59 -0.15 8.23 -6.57
C ASN A 59 -0.64 7.13 -5.62
N GLN A 60 -0.87 5.91 -6.11
CA GLN A 60 -1.23 4.78 -5.25
C GLN A 60 -0.08 4.38 -4.33
N ALA A 61 1.13 4.21 -4.87
CA ALA A 61 2.29 3.83 -4.07
C ALA A 61 2.59 4.86 -2.96
N VAL A 62 2.60 6.16 -3.30
CA VAL A 62 2.83 7.23 -2.32
C VAL A 62 1.70 7.28 -1.29
N ALA A 63 0.43 7.19 -1.71
CA ALA A 63 -0.69 7.24 -0.77
C ALA A 63 -0.73 6.02 0.17
N LEU A 64 -0.26 4.85 -0.28
CA LEU A 64 -0.08 3.68 0.56
C LEU A 64 1.02 3.91 1.62
N LEU A 65 2.17 4.46 1.22
CA LEU A 65 3.25 4.82 2.16
C LEU A 65 2.79 5.88 3.17
N GLU A 66 2.03 6.88 2.73
CA GLU A 66 1.42 7.88 3.62
C GLU A 66 0.42 7.25 4.60
N ALA A 67 -0.39 6.30 4.13
CA ALA A 67 -1.33 5.57 4.98
C ALA A 67 -0.58 4.73 6.02
N ALA A 68 0.47 4.00 5.64
CA ALA A 68 1.31 3.23 6.55
C ALA A 68 1.98 4.13 7.59
N ASN A 69 2.54 5.28 7.19
CA ASN A 69 3.10 6.26 8.12
C ASN A 69 2.05 6.76 9.12
N ARG A 70 0.87 7.17 8.65
CA ARG A 70 -0.23 7.65 9.52
C ARG A 70 -0.72 6.57 10.47
N LEU A 71 -0.73 5.32 10.00
CA LEU A 71 -1.11 4.15 10.77
C LEU A 71 -0.14 3.96 11.94
N LEU A 72 1.16 3.85 11.64
CA LEU A 72 2.23 3.58 12.60
C LEU A 72 2.51 4.76 13.55
N SER A 73 2.30 5.99 13.10
CA SER A 73 2.47 7.19 13.92
C SER A 73 1.20 7.59 14.68
N SER A 74 0.12 6.80 14.59
CA SER A 74 -1.16 7.11 15.21
C SER A 74 -1.10 6.96 16.73
N LYS A 75 -1.81 7.84 17.45
CA LYS A 75 -2.09 7.66 18.89
C LYS A 75 -2.98 6.44 19.19
N HIS A 76 -3.46 5.77 18.15
CA HIS A 76 -4.34 4.62 18.20
C HIS A 76 -3.70 3.33 17.69
N ILE A 77 -2.36 3.31 17.62
CA ILE A 77 -1.57 2.17 17.15
C ILE A 77 -1.88 0.87 17.91
N GLU A 78 -2.32 0.97 19.16
CA GLU A 78 -2.73 -0.16 20.00
C GLU A 78 -3.84 -1.01 19.38
N ARG A 79 -4.67 -0.43 18.50
CA ARG A 79 -5.73 -1.15 17.78
C ARG A 79 -5.22 -2.06 16.66
N LEU A 80 -3.92 -2.01 16.37
CA LEU A 80 -3.31 -2.72 15.25
C LEU A 80 -2.28 -3.75 15.69
N TYR A 81 -1.88 -3.75 16.97
CA TYR A 81 -0.90 -4.74 17.45
C TYR A 81 -1.37 -6.17 17.21
N GLU A 82 -2.67 -6.45 17.30
CA GLU A 82 -3.24 -7.76 16.99
C GLU A 82 -3.00 -8.22 15.54
N ALA A 83 -2.83 -7.29 14.59
CA ALA A 83 -2.68 -7.60 13.17
C ALA A 83 -1.22 -7.76 12.71
N VAL A 84 -0.24 -7.34 13.52
CA VAL A 84 1.19 -7.27 13.11
C VAL A 84 2.08 -8.21 13.94
N THR A 85 1.65 -8.64 15.12
CA THR A 85 2.43 -9.56 15.98
C THR A 85 2.02 -11.03 15.87
N GLY A 86 1.26 -11.39 14.83
CA GLY A 86 0.81 -12.76 14.54
C GLY A 86 1.75 -13.52 13.62
#